data_AF-A0A1F9HLD3-F1
#
_entry.id   AF-A0A1F9HLD3-F1
#
_cell.length_a   1.000
_cell.length_b   1.000
_cell.length_c   1.000
_cell.angle_alpha   90.00
_cell.angle_beta   90.00
_cell.angle_gamma   90.00
#
_symmetry.space_group_name_H-M   'P 1'
#
loop_
_entity.id
_entity.type
_entity.pdbx_description
1 polymer ?
#
loop_
_entity_poly.entity_id
_entity_poly.type
_entity_poly.pdbx_seq_one_letter_code
_entity_poly.pdbx_strand_id
1 'polypeptide(L)'
;MNWSDYVGWFGFAVVLFSYAQVALRRWRVRSVPNQVGNIVGPGSLGVNSLVYHAWIPVVLNIIWVSVACFTLIQLLRQKEKIK
;
A
#
# COMPACT_ATOMS: atom_id res chain seq x y z
N MET A 1 14.14 -18.91 -4.68
CA MET A 1 13.56 -17.62 -4.31
C MET A 1 14.65 -16.58 -4.41
N ASN A 2 14.47 -15.62 -5.32
CA ASN A 2 15.35 -14.47 -5.49
C ASN A 2 15.07 -13.44 -4.39
N TRP A 3 15.97 -12.47 -4.19
CA TRP A 3 15.79 -11.38 -3.22
C TRP A 3 14.46 -10.63 -3.45
N SER A 4 14.05 -10.48 -4.72
CA SER A 4 12.80 -9.84 -5.13
C SER A 4 11.57 -10.60 -4.65
N ASP A 5 11.64 -11.93 -4.51
CA ASP A 5 10.52 -12.74 -4.03
C ASP A 5 10.23 -12.45 -2.55
N TYR A 6 11.28 -12.29 -1.73
CA TYR A 6 11.12 -11.90 -0.33
C TYR A 6 10.48 -10.51 -0.20
N VAL A 7 10.85 -9.57 -1.08
CA VAL A 7 10.22 -8.24 -1.15
C VAL A 7 8.75 -8.35 -1.55
N GLY A 8 8.42 -9.21 -2.53
CA GLY A 8 7.05 -9.48 -2.95
C GLY A 8 6.20 -10.07 -1.82
N TRP A 9 6.70 -11.11 -1.14
CA TRP A 9 6.02 -11.74 -0.01
C TRP A 9 5.85 -10.79 1.19
N PHE A 10 6.85 -9.96 1.47
CA PHE A 10 6.72 -8.92 2.48
C PHE A 10 5.62 -7.91 2.10
N GLY A 11 5.62 -7.43 0.85
CA GLY A 11 4.59 -6.54 0.33
C GLY A 11 3.19 -7.13 0.45
N PHE A 12 3.04 -8.40 0.07
CA PHE A 12 1.81 -9.16 0.20
C PHE A 12 1.34 -9.25 1.66
N ALA A 13 2.24 -9.58 2.58
CA ALA A 13 1.92 -9.65 4.01
C ALA A 13 1.45 -8.28 4.56
N VAL A 14 2.08 -7.19 4.13
CA VAL A 14 1.67 -5.82 4.53
C VAL A 14 0.27 -5.48 4.01
N VAL A 15 -0.03 -5.77 2.73
CA VAL A 15 -1.37 -5.53 2.16
C VAL A 15 -2.43 -6.32 2.91
N LEU A 16 -2.19 -7.62 3.13
CA LEU A 16 -3.13 -8.47 3.86
C LEU A 16 -3.30 -8.03 5.31
N PHE A 17 -2.22 -7.61 5.98
CA PHE A 17 -2.32 -7.10 7.33
C PHE A 17 -3.19 -5.83 7.38
N SER A 18 -2.95 -4.87 6.49
CA SER A 18 -3.79 -3.67 6.38
C SER A 18 -5.25 -4.01 6.10
N TYR A 19 -5.50 -4.91 5.14
CA TYR A 19 -6.85 -5.37 4.82
C TYR A 19 -7.50 -6.03 6.05
N ALA A 20 -6.78 -6.90 6.75
CA ALA A 20 -7.28 -7.57 7.96
C ALA A 20 -7.65 -6.55 9.05
N GLN A 21 -6.83 -5.53 9.29
CA GLN A 21 -7.17 -4.49 10.27
C GLN A 21 -8.45 -3.73 9.89
N VAL A 22 -8.67 -3.46 8.60
CA VAL A 22 -9.91 -2.83 8.11
C VAL A 22 -11.11 -3.78 8.21
N ALA A 23 -10.94 -5.04 7.80
CA ALA A 23 -11.97 -6.07 7.85
C ALA A 23 -12.42 -6.37 9.28
N LEU A 24 -11.48 -6.39 10.22
CA LEU A 24 -11.72 -6.52 11.67
C LEU A 24 -12.26 -5.23 12.30
N ARG A 25 -12.54 -4.19 11.52
CA ARG A 25 -13.01 -2.86 11.95
C ARG A 25 -12.08 -2.16 12.94
N ARG A 26 -10.82 -2.58 13.03
CA ARG A 26 -9.80 -1.95 13.88
C ARG A 26 -9.31 -0.65 13.27
N TRP A 27 -9.17 -0.60 11.94
CA TRP A 27 -8.79 0.60 11.19
C TRP A 27 -9.91 1.08 10.27
N ARG A 28 -10.02 2.39 10.10
CA ARG A 28 -10.87 2.98 9.05
C ARG A 28 -10.16 2.88 7.70
N VAL A 29 -10.91 2.69 6.61
CA VAL A 29 -10.36 2.71 5.24
C VAL A 29 -9.57 4.00 4.99
N ARG A 30 -10.15 5.14 5.39
CA ARG A 30 -9.52 6.45 5.33
C ARG A 30 -8.77 6.76 6.64
N SER A 31 -7.74 5.98 6.94
CA SER A 31 -6.86 6.20 8.10
C SER A 31 -5.38 6.17 7.72
N VAL A 32 -4.55 6.91 8.45
CA VAL A 32 -3.09 6.97 8.22
C VAL A 32 -2.44 5.57 8.20
N PRO A 33 -2.60 4.71 9.22
CA PRO A 33 -1.92 3.40 9.22
C PRO A 33 -2.37 2.50 8.05
N ASN A 34 -3.65 2.54 7.68
CA ASN A 34 -4.14 1.80 6.52
C ASN A 34 -3.53 2.33 5.22
N GLN A 35 -3.47 3.66 5.02
CA GLN A 35 -2.89 4.25 3.81
C GLN A 35 -1.39 4.01 3.71
N VAL A 36 -0.65 4.02 4.83
CA VAL A 36 0.77 3.66 4.85
C VAL A 36 0.98 2.21 4.38
N GLY A 37 0.19 1.26 4.87
CA GLY A 37 0.30 -0.12 4.39
C GLY A 37 -0.13 -0.28 2.92
N ASN A 38 -1.10 0.51 2.45
CA ASN A 38 -1.48 0.59 1.03
C ASN A 38 -0.46 1.32 0.14
N ILE A 39 0.59 1.92 0.72
CA ILE A 39 1.74 2.45 -0.03
C ILE A 39 2.88 1.43 -0.01
N VAL A 40 3.26 0.96 1.19
CA VAL A 40 4.41 0.05 1.38
C VAL A 40 4.17 -1.31 0.73
N GLY A 41 2.97 -1.87 0.89
CA GLY A 41 2.62 -3.17 0.34
C GLY A 41 2.65 -3.19 -1.19
N PRO A 42 1.81 -2.37 -1.86
CA PRO A 42 1.81 -2.27 -3.33
C PRO A 42 3.14 -1.76 -3.90
N GLY A 43 3.85 -0.87 -3.20
CA GLY A 43 5.20 -0.43 -3.61
C GLY A 43 6.18 -1.61 -3.70
N SER A 44 6.19 -2.49 -2.69
CA SER A 44 7.03 -3.69 -2.67
C SER A 44 6.63 -4.70 -3.75
N LEU A 45 5.32 -4.91 -3.95
CA LEU A 45 4.78 -5.77 -5.01
C LEU A 45 5.11 -5.21 -6.41
N GLY A 46 5.08 -3.89 -6.57
CA GLY A 46 5.48 -3.20 -7.80
C GLY A 46 6.95 -3.42 -8.14
N VAL A 47 7.86 -3.32 -7.15
CA VAL A 47 9.29 -3.64 -7.33
C VAL A 47 9.48 -5.10 -7.73
N ASN A 48 8.80 -6.03 -7.07
CA ASN A 48 8.84 -7.44 -7.47
C ASN A 48 8.34 -7.64 -8.92
N SER A 49 7.21 -7.03 -9.26
CA SER A 49 6.61 -7.12 -10.61
C SER A 49 7.51 -6.53 -11.71
N LEU A 50 8.24 -5.46 -11.40
CA LEU A 50 9.20 -4.83 -12.31
C LEU A 50 10.35 -5.79 -12.64
N VAL A 51 10.87 -6.53 -11.65
CA VAL A 51 11.94 -7.52 -11.84
C VAL A 51 11.51 -8.64 -12.78
N TYR A 52 10.24 -9.04 -12.71
CA TYR A 52 9.67 -10.07 -13.58
C TYR A 52 9.10 -9.53 -14.90
N HIS A 53 9.29 -8.24 -15.21
CA HIS A 53 8.73 -7.56 -16.39
C HIS A 53 7.20 -7.74 -16.55
N ALA A 54 6.50 -7.90 -15.43
CA ALA A 54 5.06 -8.09 -15.39
C ALA A 54 4.34 -6.74 -15.43
N TRP A 55 4.24 -6.13 -16.62
CA TRP A 55 3.79 -4.75 -16.79
C TRP A 55 2.39 -4.45 -16.24
N ILE A 56 1.44 -5.38 -16.33
CA ILE A 56 0.08 -5.19 -15.79
C ILE A 56 0.13 -5.02 -14.26
N PRO A 57 0.71 -5.97 -13.48
CA PRO A 57 0.94 -5.78 -12.04
C PRO A 57 1.75 -4.52 -11.70
N VAL A 58 2.75 -4.13 -12.50
CA VAL A 58 3.52 -2.90 -12.28
C VAL A 58 2.61 -1.67 -12.31
N VAL A 59 1.82 -1.51 -13.39
CA VAL A 59 0.91 -0.37 -13.55
C VAL A 59 -0.16 -0.38 -12.46
N LEU A 60 -0.71 -1.54 -12.12
CA LEU A 60 -1.67 -1.70 -11.03
C LEU A 60 -1.11 -1.17 -9.71
N ASN A 61 0.09 -1.58 -9.33
CA ASN A 61 0.72 -1.17 -8.07
C ASN A 61 1.06 0.33 -8.07
N ILE A 62 1.49 0.89 -9.20
CA ILE A 62 1.74 2.34 -9.34
C ILE A 62 0.45 3.14 -9.10
N ILE A 63 -0.66 2.74 -9.73
CA ILE A 63 -1.95 3.39 -9.55
C ILE A 63 -2.41 3.28 -8.10
N TRP A 64 -2.27 2.09 -7.50
CA TRP A 64 -2.65 1.83 -6.12
C TRP A 64 -1.88 2.74 -5.15
N VAL A 65 -0.56 2.80 -5.25
CA VAL A 65 0.29 3.70 -4.45
C VAL A 65 -0.12 5.16 -4.64
N SER A 66 -0.41 5.58 -5.88
CA SER A 66 -0.80 6.96 -6.18
C SER A 66 -2.10 7.35 -5.47
N VAL A 67 -3.11 6.48 -5.50
CA VAL A 67 -4.38 6.67 -4.78
C VAL A 67 -4.17 6.72 -3.26
N ALA A 68 -3.31 5.85 -2.73
CA ALA A 68 -3.02 5.81 -1.31
C ALA A 68 -2.27 7.06 -0.83
N CYS A 69 -1.26 7.52 -1.59
CA CYS A 69 -0.55 8.78 -1.35
C CYS A 69 -1.49 9.99 -1.37
N PHE A 70 -2.34 10.10 -2.39
CA PHE A 70 -3.32 11.18 -2.48
C PHE A 70 -4.26 11.19 -1.26
N THR A 71 -4.75 10.02 -0.86
CA THR A 71 -5.62 9.88 0.31
C THR A 71 -4.90 10.26 1.61
N LEU A 72 -3.63 9.86 1.75
CA LEU A 72 -2.80 10.20 2.91
C LEU A 72 -2.55 11.71 3.02
N ILE A 73 -2.20 12.38 1.91
CA ILE A 73 -2.00 13.83 1.87
C ILE A 73 -3.28 14.56 2.30
N GLN A 74 -4.45 14.13 1.81
CA GLN A 74 -5.72 14.71 2.23
C GLN A 74 -5.99 14.51 3.73
N LEU A 75 -5.69 13.32 4.27
CA LEU A 75 -5.87 13.02 5.69
C LEU A 75 -4.97 13.89 6.58
N LEU A 76 -3.72 14.09 6.18
CA LEU A 76 -2.77 14.93 6.92
C LEU A 76 -3.23 16.40 6.92
N ARG A 77 -3.66 16.92 5.76
CA ARG A 77 -4.20 18.29 5.63
C ARG A 77 -5.48 18.50 6.45
N GLN A 78 -6.36 17.49 6.55
CA GLN A 78 -7.56 17.59 7.38
C GLN A 78 -7.25 17.62 8.87
N LYS A 79 -6.27 16.82 9.32
CA LYS A 79 -5.81 16.84 10.71
C LYS A 79 -5.24 18.21 11.10
N GLU A 80 -4.54 18.86 10.18
CA GLU A 80 -3.93 20.18 10.40
C GLU A 80 -4.99 21.28 10.58
N LYS A 81 -6.13 21.21 9.88
CA LYS A 81 -7.23 22.18 10.01
C LYS A 81 -8.07 22.06 11.29
N ILE A 82 -8.00 20.91 11.97
CA ILE A 82 -8.77 20.63 13.20
C ILE A 82 -7.95 21.00 14.46
N LYS A 83 -6.64 21.21 14.30
CA LYS A 83 -5.73 21.66 15.35
C LYS A 83 -5.76 23.19 15.47
#